data_AF-A0A7S1D9P6-F1
#
_entry.id   AF-A0A7S1D9P6-F1
#
_cell.length_a   1.000
_cell.length_b   1.000
_cell.length_c   1.000
_cell.angle_alpha   90.00
_cell.angle_beta   90.00
_cell.angle_gamma   90.00
#
_symmetry.space_group_name_H-M   'P 1'
#
loop_
_entity.id
_entity.type
_entity.pdbx_description
1 polymer ?
#
loop_
_entity_poly.entity_id
_entity_poly.type
_entity_poly.pdbx_seq_one_letter_code
_entity_poly.pdbx_strand_id
1 'polypeptide(L)'
;GEQIILCPGTNFDLDTASTQDLVISTDNILLQCGVSTKDFGSCIIRGGQRQVTITGSPKGVSIVGLTFMEASDVAIHGQGDVVAVASIISCVFMNHFGRSSVLVSSDARRRLHMLGWRRDQVIGSPTQPSSRSMQMA
;
A
#
# COMPACT_ATOMS: atom_id res chain seq x y z
N GLY A 1 -19.23 9.17 -5.24
CA GLY A 1 -18.01 8.36 -5.19
C GLY A 1 -18.39 6.93 -4.96
N GLU A 2 -17.70 6.01 -5.60
CA GLU A 2 -17.87 4.57 -5.40
C GLU A 2 -17.07 4.12 -4.17
N GLN A 3 -17.65 3.25 -3.36
CA GLN A 3 -17.04 2.75 -2.12
C GLN A 3 -16.91 1.24 -2.20
N ILE A 4 -15.70 0.76 -2.00
CA ILE A 4 -15.35 -0.66 -1.91
C ILE A 4 -14.92 -0.90 -0.47
N ILE A 5 -15.79 -1.57 0.28
CA ILE A 5 -15.59 -1.87 1.69
C ILE A 5 -15.26 -3.35 1.83
N LEU A 6 -14.03 -3.64 2.26
CA LEU A 6 -13.58 -5.00 2.50
C LEU A 6 -14.01 -5.43 3.91
N CYS A 7 -14.48 -6.65 4.05
CA CYS A 7 -14.82 -7.20 5.36
C CYS A 7 -13.54 -7.36 6.21
N PRO A 8 -13.56 -7.03 7.51
CA PRO A 8 -12.41 -7.26 8.38
C PRO A 8 -11.96 -8.73 8.35
N GLY A 9 -10.65 -8.97 8.29
CA GLY A 9 -10.06 -10.31 8.17
C GLY A 9 -9.96 -10.87 6.75
N THR A 10 -10.40 -10.11 5.74
CA THR A 10 -10.25 -10.51 4.34
C THR A 10 -8.77 -10.51 3.94
N ASN A 11 -8.32 -11.60 3.30
CA ASN A 11 -6.97 -11.72 2.76
C ASN A 11 -7.04 -11.88 1.23
N PHE A 12 -6.31 -11.04 0.51
CA PHE A 12 -6.08 -11.14 -0.93
C PHE A 12 -4.63 -11.55 -1.18
N ASP A 13 -4.44 -12.79 -1.63
CA ASP A 13 -3.13 -13.29 -2.05
C ASP A 13 -2.97 -13.09 -3.56
N LEU A 14 -2.08 -12.17 -3.93
CA LEU A 14 -1.68 -11.91 -5.30
C LEU A 14 -0.50 -12.81 -5.66
N ASP A 15 -0.62 -13.55 -6.75
CA ASP A 15 0.46 -14.38 -7.26
C ASP A 15 1.65 -13.50 -7.65
N THR A 16 2.85 -13.85 -7.16
CA THR A 16 4.09 -13.12 -7.44
C THR A 16 4.54 -13.28 -8.89
N ALA A 17 4.07 -14.30 -9.60
CA ALA A 17 4.28 -14.47 -11.03
C ALA A 17 3.25 -13.71 -11.89
N SER A 18 2.17 -13.23 -11.27
CA SER A 18 1.10 -12.49 -11.94
C SER A 18 1.38 -10.98 -11.94
N THR A 19 1.07 -10.33 -13.06
CA THR A 19 1.08 -8.87 -13.19
C THR A 19 -0.25 -8.24 -12.76
N GLN A 20 -1.18 -9.02 -12.20
CA GLN A 20 -2.47 -8.50 -11.74
C GLN A 20 -2.27 -7.59 -10.53
N ASP A 21 -2.60 -6.32 -10.75
CA ASP A 21 -2.76 -5.29 -9.74
C ASP A 21 -4.24 -4.92 -9.59
N LEU A 22 -4.60 -4.39 -8.42
CA LEU A 22 -5.87 -3.69 -8.28
C LEU A 22 -5.75 -2.33 -8.97
N VAL A 23 -6.42 -2.17 -10.11
CA VAL A 23 -6.37 -0.93 -10.89
C VAL A 23 -7.48 0.03 -10.47
N ILE A 24 -7.10 1.25 -10.11
CA ILE A 24 -8.01 2.37 -9.84
C ILE A 24 -7.77 3.43 -10.92
N SER A 25 -8.77 3.67 -11.77
CA SER A 25 -8.68 4.65 -12.87
C SER A 25 -9.82 5.65 -12.92
N THR A 26 -10.65 5.67 -11.88
CA THR A 26 -11.86 6.51 -11.79
C THR A 26 -11.81 7.44 -10.59
N ASP A 27 -12.49 8.57 -10.72
CA ASP A 27 -12.59 9.58 -9.66
C ASP A 27 -13.45 9.12 -8.47
N ASN A 28 -13.16 9.68 -7.31
CA ASN A 28 -13.94 9.57 -6.08
C ASN A 28 -14.12 8.13 -5.59
N ILE A 29 -13.05 7.34 -5.67
CA ILE A 29 -13.00 5.95 -5.17
C ILE A 29 -12.56 5.93 -3.72
N LEU A 30 -13.31 5.21 -2.88
CA LEU A 30 -12.89 4.84 -1.52
C LEU A 30 -12.69 3.34 -1.46
N LEU A 31 -11.47 2.90 -1.18
CA LEU A 31 -11.14 1.52 -0.84
C LEU A 31 -10.81 1.46 0.66
N GLN A 32 -11.61 0.76 1.45
CA GLN A 32 -11.44 0.73 2.90
C GLN A 32 -11.59 -0.67 3.52
N CYS A 33 -10.86 -0.92 4.60
CA CYS A 33 -11.09 -2.08 5.46
C CYS A 33 -12.11 -1.77 6.55
N GLY A 34 -13.23 -2.50 6.54
CA GLY A 34 -14.32 -2.30 7.49
C GLY A 34 -14.96 -0.91 7.39
N VAL A 35 -15.86 -0.63 8.32
CA VAL A 35 -16.54 0.67 8.45
C VAL A 35 -16.13 1.43 9.71
N SER A 36 -15.31 0.80 10.56
CA SER A 36 -14.85 1.32 11.82
C SER A 36 -13.32 1.42 11.84
N THR A 37 -12.79 2.43 12.53
CA THR A 37 -11.35 2.58 12.73
C THR A 37 -10.72 1.42 13.51
N LYS A 38 -11.53 0.66 14.27
CA LYS A 38 -11.10 -0.56 14.97
C LYS A 38 -10.74 -1.70 14.02
N ASP A 39 -11.22 -1.64 12.79
CA ASP A 39 -11.03 -2.69 11.79
C ASP A 39 -9.73 -2.47 10.97
N PHE A 40 -9.07 -1.32 11.16
CA PHE A 40 -7.89 -0.96 10.38
C PHE A 40 -6.76 -1.96 10.57
N GLY A 41 -6.16 -2.35 9.46
CA GLY A 41 -5.07 -3.32 9.38
C GLY A 41 -5.51 -4.78 9.35
N SER A 42 -6.81 -5.07 9.48
CA SER A 42 -7.33 -6.44 9.47
C SER A 42 -7.55 -7.02 8.05
N CYS A 43 -7.61 -6.17 7.02
CA CYS A 43 -7.69 -6.59 5.63
C CYS A 43 -6.29 -6.58 5.02
N ILE A 44 -5.84 -7.73 4.50
CA ILE A 44 -4.48 -7.91 4.00
C ILE A 44 -4.49 -8.07 2.49
N ILE A 45 -3.63 -7.32 1.80
CA ILE A 45 -3.24 -7.58 0.41
C ILE A 45 -1.79 -8.04 0.44
N ARG A 46 -1.54 -9.27 -0.01
CA ARG A 46 -0.25 -9.96 0.10
C ARG A 46 0.27 -10.34 -1.29
N GLY A 47 1.59 -10.27 -1.47
CA GLY A 47 2.26 -10.76 -2.68
C GLY A 47 2.11 -9.81 -3.87
N GLY A 48 2.27 -10.36 -5.08
CA GLY A 48 2.24 -9.63 -6.34
C GLY A 48 3.48 -8.75 -6.59
N GLN A 49 3.72 -8.41 -7.86
CA GLN A 49 4.72 -7.40 -8.21
C GLN A 49 4.27 -6.01 -7.78
N ARG A 50 3.02 -5.67 -8.12
CA ARG A 50 2.32 -4.47 -7.69
C ARG A 50 0.98 -4.86 -7.09
N GLN A 51 0.57 -4.19 -6.02
CA GLN A 51 -0.68 -4.55 -5.34
C GLN A 51 -1.83 -3.64 -5.75
N VAL A 52 -1.56 -2.34 -5.82
CA VAL A 52 -2.51 -1.32 -6.30
C VAL A 52 -1.83 -0.44 -7.32
N THR A 53 -2.49 -0.21 -8.46
CA THR A 53 -2.08 0.75 -9.47
C THR A 53 -3.17 1.81 -9.63
N ILE A 54 -2.85 3.07 -9.35
CA ILE A 54 -3.71 4.22 -9.63
C ILE A 54 -3.23 4.82 -10.94
N THR A 55 -4.08 4.92 -11.97
CA THR A 55 -3.69 5.36 -13.32
C THR A 55 -4.74 6.27 -13.95
N GLY A 56 -4.38 7.08 -14.95
CA GLY A 56 -5.33 7.95 -15.66
C GLY A 56 -5.70 9.24 -14.92
N SER A 57 -4.87 9.69 -13.98
CA SER A 57 -5.03 10.94 -13.22
C SER A 57 -6.33 11.11 -12.41
N PRO A 58 -6.81 10.09 -11.68
CA PRO A 58 -8.06 10.21 -10.92
C PRO A 58 -7.93 11.17 -9.73
N LYS A 59 -9.05 11.78 -9.37
CA LYS A 59 -9.20 12.71 -8.24
C LYS A 59 -10.00 12.09 -7.12
N GLY A 60 -9.62 12.37 -5.89
CA GLY A 60 -10.40 11.95 -4.72
C GLY A 60 -10.35 10.44 -4.47
N VAL A 61 -9.24 9.79 -4.83
CA VAL A 61 -8.99 8.40 -4.45
C VAL A 61 -8.59 8.34 -2.97
N SER A 62 -9.19 7.46 -2.19
CA SER A 62 -8.85 7.22 -0.78
C SER A 62 -8.65 5.73 -0.54
N ILE A 63 -7.51 5.36 0.01
CA ILE A 63 -7.18 4.00 0.44
C ILE A 63 -7.01 4.03 1.96
N VAL A 64 -7.84 3.29 2.69
CA VAL A 64 -7.98 3.46 4.15
C VAL A 64 -7.90 2.13 4.89
N GLY A 65 -7.01 2.07 5.89
CA GLY A 65 -7.03 0.97 6.87
C GLY A 65 -6.62 -0.40 6.33
N LEU A 66 -5.91 -0.48 5.21
CA LEU A 66 -5.44 -1.75 4.63
C LEU A 66 -4.03 -2.10 5.08
N THR A 67 -3.74 -3.39 5.17
CA THR A 67 -2.39 -3.92 5.35
C THR A 67 -1.86 -4.43 4.02
N PHE A 68 -0.74 -3.89 3.57
CA PHE A 68 -0.02 -4.29 2.37
C PHE A 68 1.22 -5.09 2.77
N MET A 69 1.40 -6.28 2.21
CA MET A 69 2.50 -7.18 2.56
C MET A 69 3.16 -7.81 1.34
N GLU A 70 4.47 -8.04 1.41
CA GLU A 70 5.17 -8.96 0.51
C GLU A 70 5.13 -8.61 -0.99
N ALA A 71 4.84 -7.35 -1.34
CA ALA A 71 5.02 -6.87 -2.71
C ALA A 71 6.48 -7.01 -3.16
N SER A 72 6.70 -7.56 -4.37
CA SER A 72 8.05 -7.80 -4.91
C SER A 72 8.65 -6.61 -5.66
N ASP A 73 7.85 -5.57 -5.99
CA ASP A 73 8.34 -4.28 -6.51
C ASP A 73 7.76 -3.08 -5.75
N VAL A 74 6.45 -2.86 -5.81
CA VAL A 74 5.81 -1.74 -5.10
C VAL A 74 4.42 -2.08 -4.61
N ALA A 75 4.04 -1.69 -3.38
CA ALA A 75 2.68 -1.95 -2.92
C ALA A 75 1.66 -1.07 -3.65
N ILE A 76 1.87 0.25 -3.65
CA ILE A 76 0.99 1.21 -4.34
C ILE A 76 1.77 2.00 -5.39
N HIS A 77 1.40 1.87 -6.65
CA HIS A 77 1.93 2.66 -7.76
C HIS A 77 0.90 3.70 -8.21
N GLY A 78 1.16 4.98 -7.93
CA GLY A 78 0.36 6.10 -8.43
C GLY A 78 0.98 6.71 -9.66
N GLN A 79 0.27 6.65 -10.78
CA GLN A 79 0.63 7.25 -12.06
C GLN A 79 -0.43 8.26 -12.50
N GLY A 80 0.00 9.48 -12.80
CA GLY A 80 -0.91 10.54 -13.22
C GLY A 80 -0.22 11.87 -13.49
N ASP A 81 -1.03 12.89 -13.76
CA ASP A 81 -0.59 14.27 -13.97
C ASP A 81 -0.76 15.12 -12.69
N VAL A 82 -0.55 16.43 -12.83
CA VAL A 82 -0.60 17.40 -11.73
C VAL A 82 -1.97 17.55 -11.06
N VAL A 83 -3.05 17.07 -11.66
CA VAL A 83 -4.40 17.14 -11.09
C VAL A 83 -4.81 15.86 -10.38
N ALA A 84 -4.01 14.80 -10.46
CA ALA A 84 -4.27 13.54 -9.78
C ALA A 84 -4.14 13.69 -8.25
N VAL A 85 -5.11 13.16 -7.50
CA VAL A 85 -5.12 13.24 -6.02
C VAL A 85 -5.55 11.91 -5.43
N ALA A 86 -4.64 11.28 -4.69
CA ALA A 86 -4.88 10.08 -3.91
C ALA A 86 -4.44 10.26 -2.45
N SER A 87 -5.23 9.73 -1.52
CA SER A 87 -4.96 9.72 -0.08
C SER A 87 -4.76 8.29 0.39
N ILE A 88 -3.69 8.05 1.15
CA ILE A 88 -3.40 6.76 1.78
C ILE A 88 -3.43 7.00 3.29
N ILE A 89 -4.43 6.43 3.98
CA ILE A 89 -4.80 6.80 5.34
C ILE A 89 -4.79 5.56 6.22
N SER A 90 -4.01 5.58 7.30
CA SER A 90 -3.97 4.48 8.29
C SER A 90 -3.68 3.11 7.67
N CYS A 91 -2.95 3.07 6.55
CA CYS A 91 -2.50 1.83 5.93
C CYS A 91 -1.19 1.38 6.55
N VAL A 92 -1.01 0.06 6.60
CA VAL A 92 0.19 -0.59 7.12
C VAL A 92 0.96 -1.22 5.96
N PHE A 93 2.28 -1.07 5.94
CA PHE A 93 3.17 -1.62 4.91
C PHE A 93 4.22 -2.50 5.58
N MET A 94 4.30 -3.77 5.23
CA MET A 94 5.16 -4.74 5.92
C MET A 94 5.85 -5.69 4.94
N ASN A 95 7.08 -6.09 5.25
CA ASN A 95 7.80 -7.16 4.57
C ASN A 95 7.84 -7.02 3.03
N HIS A 96 7.91 -5.80 2.51
CA HIS A 96 8.09 -5.57 1.08
C HIS A 96 9.53 -5.86 0.67
N PHE A 97 9.71 -6.60 -0.43
CA PHE A 97 11.02 -6.96 -0.96
C PHE A 97 11.46 -6.05 -2.12
N GLY A 98 10.52 -5.24 -2.62
CA GLY A 98 10.72 -4.37 -3.77
C GLY A 98 11.33 -3.00 -3.47
N ARG A 99 11.19 -2.09 -4.43
CA ARG A 99 11.82 -0.76 -4.45
C ARG A 99 11.22 0.23 -3.46
N SER A 100 9.90 0.16 -3.21
CA SER A 100 9.21 1.09 -2.31
C SER A 100 7.84 0.54 -1.87
N SER A 101 7.32 1.02 -0.74
CA SER A 101 5.90 0.79 -0.38
C SER A 101 4.96 1.61 -1.27
N VAL A 102 5.32 2.85 -1.58
CA VAL A 102 4.52 3.73 -2.44
C VAL A 102 5.45 4.36 -3.48
N LEU A 103 5.11 4.22 -4.75
CA LEU A 103 5.81 4.87 -5.86
C LEU A 103 4.84 5.81 -6.55
N VAL A 104 5.28 7.05 -6.77
CA VAL A 104 4.52 8.04 -7.52
C VAL A 104 5.32 8.45 -8.74
N SER A 105 4.73 8.25 -9.91
CA SER A 105 5.35 8.52 -11.21
C SER A 105 4.46 9.44 -12.04
N SER A 106 5.08 10.37 -12.77
CA SER A 106 4.36 11.31 -13.62
C SER A 106 4.13 10.69 -14.99
N ASP A 107 2.89 10.76 -15.47
CA ASP A 107 2.54 10.32 -16.83
C ASP A 107 3.05 11.31 -17.91
N ALA A 108 3.38 12.55 -17.52
CA ALA A 108 3.87 13.56 -18.45
C ALA A 108 4.74 14.60 -17.74
N ARG A 109 6.05 14.68 -18.10
CA ARG A 109 7.08 15.76 -17.93
C ARG A 109 6.92 16.84 -16.81
N ARG A 110 6.10 16.68 -15.78
CA ARG A 110 5.77 17.68 -14.75
C ARG A 110 5.51 17.00 -13.41
N ARG A 111 6.02 17.64 -12.35
CA ARG A 111 6.10 17.14 -10.97
C ARG A 111 4.70 16.89 -10.37
N LEU A 112 4.53 15.70 -9.78
CA LEU A 112 3.41 15.36 -8.92
C LEU A 112 3.59 15.95 -7.53
N HIS A 113 2.50 16.46 -6.94
CA HIS A 113 2.43 16.91 -5.56
C HIS A 113 1.54 15.94 -4.76
N MET A 114 2.15 15.05 -3.98
CA MET A 114 1.43 14.31 -2.94
C MET A 114 1.29 15.21 -1.70
N LEU A 115 0.05 15.39 -1.22
CA LEU A 115 -0.22 16.07 0.04
C LEU A 115 -0.36 15.02 1.17
N GLY A 116 0.72 14.86 1.94
CA GLY A 116 0.66 14.35 3.31
C GLY A 116 0.92 12.85 3.50
N TRP A 117 2.09 12.52 4.06
CA TRP A 117 2.36 11.24 4.74
C TRP A 117 2.47 11.55 6.24
N ARG A 118 1.59 11.04 7.10
CA ARG A 118 1.80 11.09 8.56
C ARG A 118 2.51 9.80 9.00
N ARG A 119 3.75 9.96 9.45
CA ARG A 119 4.56 8.92 10.14
C ARG A 119 4.08 8.76 11.58
N ASP A 120 2.88 8.26 11.79
CA ASP A 120 2.49 7.80 13.12
C ASP A 120 2.28 6.29 13.00
N GLN A 121 3.26 5.51 13.50
CA GLN A 121 3.35 4.03 13.54
C GLN A 121 4.27 3.35 12.52
N VAL A 122 5.58 3.48 12.75
CA VAL A 122 6.56 2.44 12.41
C VAL A 122 6.64 1.50 13.62
N ILE A 123 6.09 0.30 13.52
CA ILE A 123 6.36 -0.78 14.48
C ILE A 123 7.51 -1.63 13.90
N GLY A 124 8.63 -1.64 14.63
CA GLY A 124 9.60 -2.74 14.64
C GLY A 124 10.62 -2.76 13.50
N SER A 125 11.76 -2.11 13.71
CA SER A 125 13.02 -2.60 13.13
C SER A 125 13.30 -4.01 13.68
N PRO A 126 13.75 -4.98 12.87
CA PRO A 126 14.16 -6.28 13.38
C PRO A 126 15.42 -6.08 14.22
N THR A 127 15.31 -6.25 15.54
CA THR A 127 16.48 -6.51 16.38
C THR A 127 17.10 -7.81 15.90
N GLN A 128 18.29 -7.73 15.28
CA GLN A 128 19.13 -8.90 15.06
C GLN A 128 19.32 -9.63 16.39
N PRO A 129 19.10 -10.95 16.47
CA PRO A 129 19.56 -11.72 17.62
C PRO A 129 21.09 -11.70 17.62
N SER A 130 21.68 -11.08 18.63
CA SER A 130 23.12 -11.18 18.91
C SER A 130 23.47 -12.66 19.09
N SER A 131 24.37 -13.15 18.26
CA SER A 131 24.95 -14.48 18.32
C SER A 131 25.54 -14.77 19.70
N ARG A 132 24.98 -15.76 20.41
CA ARG A 132 25.66 -16.45 21.50
C ARG A 132 26.82 -17.26 20.91
N SER A 133 28.05 -16.81 21.12
CA SER A 133 29.24 -17.66 21.10
C SER A 133 29.42 -18.24 22.51
N MET A 134 28.95 -19.48 22.70
CA MET A 134 29.22 -20.28 23.89
C MET A 134 30.48 -21.11 23.57
N GLN A 135 31.65 -20.67 24.04
CA GLN A 135 32.86 -21.47 24.02
C GLN A 135 32.86 -22.39 25.24
N MET A 136 33.06 -23.69 24.98
CA MET A 136 33.42 -24.68 25.99
C MET A 136 34.91 -24.53 26.33
N ALA A 137 35.22 -24.50 27.63
CA ALA A 137 36.42 -25.05 28.25
C ALA A 137 36.14 -25.23 29.75
#